data_AF-A0A2P4SDM6-F1
#
_entry.id   AF-A0A2P4SDM6-F1
#
_cell.length_a   1.000
_cell.length_b   1.000
_cell.length_c   1.000
_cell.angle_alpha   90.00
_cell.angle_beta   90.00
_cell.angle_gamma   90.00
#
_symmetry.space_group_name_H-M   'P 1'
#
loop_
_entity.id
_entity.type
_entity.pdbx_description
1 polymer ?
#
loop_
_entity_poly.entity_id
_entity_poly.type
_entity_poly.pdbx_seq_one_letter_code
_entity_poly.pdbx_strand_id
1 'polypeptide(L)' 'VFFHSEIMELVFAAAGALLFCGFIIYDTHLLMHKLSPEEYILAAINLYLDIINLFLNLLRLLEAFNKK' A
#
# COMPACT_ATOMS: atom_id res chain seq x y z
N VAL A 1 6.13 -21.93 -13.59
CA VAL A 1 7.47 -21.37 -13.28
C VAL A 1 7.43 -20.98 -11.80
N PHE A 2 7.84 -21.91 -10.94
CA PHE A 2 7.35 -22.06 -9.55
C PHE A 2 8.50 -22.07 -8.54
N PHE A 3 9.12 -20.94 -8.27
CA PHE A 3 10.02 -20.81 -7.11
C PHE A 3 9.67 -19.52 -6.36
N HIS A 4 8.60 -19.60 -5.56
CA HIS A 4 8.25 -18.60 -4.56
C HIS A 4 9.10 -18.92 -3.32
N SER A 5 10.24 -18.27 -3.15
CA SER A 5 10.93 -18.30 -1.86
C SER A 5 10.10 -17.48 -0.88
N GLU A 6 9.70 -18.07 0.25
CA GLU A 6 8.94 -17.39 1.31
C GLU A 6 9.64 -16.09 1.77
N ILE A 7 10.97 -16.07 1.76
CA ILE A 7 11.79 -14.89 2.08
C ILE A 7 11.61 -13.81 1.01
N MET A 8 11.55 -14.19 -0.27
CA MET A 8 11.35 -13.26 -1.37
C MET A 8 9.97 -12.61 -1.31
N GLU A 9 8.93 -13.40 -1.02
CA GLU A 9 7.57 -12.86 -0.80
C GLU A 9 7.53 -11.89 0.37
N LEU A 10 8.19 -12.22 1.48
CA LEU A 10 8.29 -11.33 2.65
C LEU A 10 8.96 -10.00 2.31
N VAL A 11 10.09 -10.03 1.58
CA VAL A 11 10.81 -8.82 1.16
C VAL A 11 9.94 -7.96 0.24
N PHE A 12 9.24 -8.57 -0.72
CA PHE A 12 8.34 -7.83 -1.61
C PHE A 12 7.15 -7.24 -0.86
N ALA A 13 6.55 -7.97 0.07
CA ALA A 13 5.45 -7.47 0.89
C ALA A 13 5.89 -6.31 1.80
N ALA A 14 7.08 -6.40 2.41
CA ALA A 14 7.65 -5.34 3.23
C ALA A 14 7.97 -4.08 2.41
N ALA A 15 8.62 -4.25 1.26
CA ALA A 15 8.91 -3.14 0.35
C ALA A 15 7.62 -2.49 -0.18
N GLY A 16 6.63 -3.31 -0.55
CA GLY A 16 5.31 -2.85 -0.97
C GLY A 16 4.61 -2.04 0.12
N ALA A 17 4.59 -2.53 1.36
CA ALA A 17 3.99 -1.81 2.49
C ALA A 17 4.66 -0.43 2.70
N LEU A 18 6.00 -0.37 2.69
CA LEU A 18 6.71 0.91 2.83
C LEU A 18 6.40 1.89 1.70
N LEU A 19 6.28 1.38 0.47
CA LEU A 19 5.95 2.19 -0.71
C LEU A 19 4.54 2.75 -0.62
N PHE A 20 3.54 1.95 -0.25
CA PHE A 20 2.16 2.43 -0.08
C PHE A 20 2.02 3.40 1.10
N CYS A 21 2.79 3.22 2.18
CA CYS A 21 2.88 4.26 3.23
C CYS A 21 3.38 5.60 2.67
N GLY A 22 4.39 5.57 1.80
CA GLY A 22 4.90 6.77 1.12
C GLY A 22 3.85 7.44 0.23
N PHE A 23 3.13 6.66 -0.58
CA PHE A 23 2.04 7.17 -1.42
C PHE A 23 0.92 7.79 -0.60
N ILE A 24 0.47 7.14 0.48
CA ILE A 24 -0.57 7.70 1.36
C ILE A 24 -0.15 9.06 1.93
N ILE A 25 1.09 9.20 2.38
CA ILE A 25 1.60 10.49 2.89
C ILE A 25 1.58 11.55 1.78
N TYR A 26 2.06 11.20 0.59
CA TYR A 26 2.12 12.11 -0.54
C TYR A 26 0.73 12.54 -1.04
N ASP A 27 -0.16 11.58 -1.26
CA ASP A 27 -1.51 11.81 -1.77
C ASP A 27 -2.37 12.57 -0.76
N THR A 28 -2.23 12.29 0.54
CA THR A 28 -2.91 13.05 1.59
C THR A 28 -2.39 14.49 1.64
N HIS A 29 -1.08 14.70 1.47
CA HIS A 29 -0.50 16.05 1.41
C HIS A 29 -1.05 16.83 0.22
N LEU A 30 -1.15 16.20 -0.95
CA LEU A 30 -1.71 16.80 -2.16
C LEU A 30 -3.20 17.14 -1.98
N LEU A 31 -3.98 16.22 -1.42
CA LEU A 31 -5.40 16.40 -1.13
C LEU A 31 -5.66 17.58 -0.18
N MET A 32 -4.84 17.76 0.85
CA MET A 32 -5.01 18.85 1.81
C MET A 32 -4.64 20.24 1.25
N HIS A 33 -3.71 20.32 0.30
CA HIS A 33 -3.09 21.61 -0.08
C HIS A 33 -3.38 22.07 -1.51
N LYS A 34 -3.81 21.17 -2.40
CA LYS A 34 -3.74 21.43 -3.85
C LYS A 34 -5.00 21.09 -4.63
N LEU A 35 -6.01 20.44 -4.03
CA LEU A 35 -7.14 19.91 -4.80
C LEU A 35 -8.34 20.86 -4.91
N SER A 36 -8.86 20.98 -6.13
CA SER A 36 -10.15 21.62 -6.38
C SER A 36 -11.32 20.68 -5.98
N PRO A 37 -12.54 21.21 -5.74
CA PRO A 37 -13.70 20.39 -5.39
C PRO A 37 -14.07 19.31 -6.42
N GLU A 38 -13.66 19.50 -7.68
CA GLU A 38 -13.99 18.62 -8.81
C GLU A 38 -13.11 17.36 -8.83
N GLU A 39 -11.88 17.45 -8.28
CA GLU A 39 -10.89 16.37 -8.30
C GLU A 39 -10.93 15.50 -7.04
N TYR A 40 -11.69 15.92 -6.02
CA TYR A 40 -11.73 15.26 -4.70
C TYR A 40 -12.18 13.79 -4.78
N ILE A 41 -13.14 13.48 -5.65
CA ILE A 41 -13.63 12.11 -5.83
C ILE A 41 -12.51 11.19 -6.33
N LEU A 42 -11.74 11.64 -7.32
CA LEU A 42 -10.65 10.86 -7.89
C LEU A 42 -9.52 10.66 -6.88
N ALA A 43 -9.15 11.72 -6.14
CA ALA A 43 -8.12 11.60 -5.10
C ALA A 43 -8.55 10.68 -3.96
N ALA A 44 -9.83 10.70 -3.55
CA ALA A 44 -10.35 9.78 -2.56
C ALA A 44 -10.32 8.31 -3.04
N ILE A 45 -10.60 8.07 -4.32
CA ILE A 45 -10.48 6.72 -4.92
C ILE A 45 -9.01 6.25 -4.90
N ASN A 46 -8.06 7.10 -5.28
CA ASN A 46 -6.64 6.75 -5.27
C ASN A 46 -6.16 6.42 -3.85
N LEU A 47 -6.48 7.28 -2.87
CA LEU A 47 -6.13 7.06 -1.48
C LEU A 47 -6.74 5.75 -0.94
N TYR A 48 -7.97 5.42 -1.33
CA TYR A 48 -8.61 4.16 -0.97
C TYR A 48 -7.86 2.95 -1.55
N LEU A 49 -7.43 3.02 -2.81
CA LEU A 49 -6.66 1.95 -3.44
C LEU A 49 -5.30 1.77 -2.74
N ASP A 50 -4.63 2.86 -2.35
CA ASP A 50 -3.38 2.77 -1.60
C ASP A 50 -3.55 2.09 -0.24
N ILE A 51 -4.63 2.43 0.48
CA ILE A 51 -4.96 1.79 1.76
C ILE A 51 -5.23 0.29 1.59
N ILE A 52 -5.99 -0.12 0.57
CA ILE A 52 -6.22 -1.54 0.28
C ILE A 52 -4.89 -2.25 0.01
N ASN A 53 -4.05 -1.68 -0.84
CA ASN A 53 -2.79 -2.32 -1.19
C ASN A 53 -1.85 -2.41 0.01
N LEU A 54 -1.79 -1.38 0.86
CA LEU A 54 -1.08 -1.44 2.13
C LEU A 54 -1.62 -2.57 3.01
N PHE A 55 -2.94 -2.65 3.18
CA PHE A 55 -3.59 -3.69 3.99
C PHE A 55 -3.24 -5.10 3.49
N LEU A 56 -3.28 -5.34 2.18
CA LEU A 56 -2.94 -6.64 1.60
C LEU A 56 -1.46 -7.01 1.80
N ASN A 57 -0.55 -6.04 1.70
CA ASN A 57 0.87 -6.25 1.98
C ASN A 57 1.09 -6.59 3.48
N LEU A 58 0.42 -5.87 4.38
CA LEU A 58 0.47 -6.17 5.82
C LEU A 58 -0.11 -7.55 6.14
N LEU A 59 -1.20 -7.96 5.47
CA LEU A 59 -1.80 -9.28 5.65
C LEU A 59 -0.83 -10.40 5.24
N ARG A 60 -0.13 -10.24 4.12
CA ARG A 60 0.91 -11.19 3.68
C ARG A 60 2.07 -11.28 4.68
N LEU A 61 2.52 -10.13 5.20
CA LEU A 61 3.54 -10.10 6.25
C LEU A 61 3.07 -10.84 7.50
N LEU A 62 1.84 -10.57 7.95
CA LEU A 62 1.25 -11.22 9.13
C LEU A 62 1.13 -12.73 8.93
N GLU A 63 0.68 -13.19 7.76
CA GLU A 63 0.62 -14.62 7.44
C GLU A 63 2.01 -15.27 7.48
N ALA A 64 3.02 -14.62 6.92
CA ALA A 64 4.40 -15.11 6.96
C ALA A 64 4.95 -15.16 8.40
N PHE A 65 4.60 -14.22 9.27
CA PHE A 65 4.96 -14.25 10.69
C PHE A 65 4.24 -15.35 11.46
N ASN A 66 2.97 -15.60 11.18
CA ASN A 66 2.15 -16.61 11.86
C ASN A 66 2.42 -18.05 11.39
N LYS A 67 3.09 -18.24 10.24
CA LYS A 67 3.53 -19.56 9.75
C LYS A 67 4.80 -20.07 10.45
N LYS A 68 5.50 -19.23 11.22
CA LYS A 68 6.58 -19.63 12.12
C LYS A 68 6.05 -19.93 13.51
#